data_AF-A0A358HSC2-F1
#
_entry.id   AF-A0A358HSC2-F1
#
_cell.length_a   1.000
_cell.length_b   1.000
_cell.length_c   1.000
_cell.angle_alpha   90.00
_cell.angle_beta   90.00
_cell.angle_gamma   90.00
#
_symmetry.space_group_name_H-M   'P 1'
#
loop_
_entity.id
_entity.type
_entity.pdbx_description
1 polymer ?
#
loop_
_entity_poly.entity_id
_entity_poly.type
_entity_poly.pdbx_seq_one_letter_code
_entity_poly.pdbx_strand_id
1 'polypeptide(L)'
;MRNNNKRPRGRQQPNKRPVNPKFQTFDSNGPDGRVRGNAQQVQEKYVSLAKDCTDDPVLAENYYQHAEHYHRILQAAQEWENQRRDERGSDNS
;
A
#
# COMPACT_ATOMS: atom_id res chain seq x y z
N MET A 1 -38.64 14.88 -0.69
CA MET A 1 -37.88 13.85 0.07
C MET A 1 -37.24 12.84 -0.87
N ARG A 2 -35.91 12.82 -1.04
CA ARG A 2 -35.03 11.63 -0.88
C ARG A 2 -33.56 12.02 -1.10
N ASN A 3 -32.89 12.42 -0.02
CA ASN A 3 -31.43 12.55 0.03
C ASN A 3 -30.84 11.15 0.22
N ASN A 4 -30.14 10.60 -0.77
CA ASN A 4 -29.28 9.43 -0.55
C ASN A 4 -27.82 9.86 -0.50
N ASN A 5 -27.40 9.92 0.76
CA ASN A 5 -26.11 10.18 1.36
C ASN A 5 -24.92 9.65 0.55
N LYS A 6 -24.02 10.56 0.19
CA LYS A 6 -22.70 10.27 -0.35
C LYS A 6 -21.93 9.45 0.69
N ARG A 7 -21.42 8.28 0.31
CA ARG A 7 -20.53 7.45 1.14
C ARG A 7 -19.28 8.29 1.47
N PRO A 8 -19.00 8.67 2.74
CA PRO A 8 -17.71 9.25 3.07
C PRO A 8 -16.72 8.09 3.25
N ARG A 9 -16.18 7.55 2.15
CA ARG A 9 -14.96 6.72 2.19
C ARG A 9 -13.74 7.63 2.25
N GLY A 10 -13.61 8.36 3.35
CA GLY A 10 -12.49 9.22 3.63
C GLY A 10 -12.32 9.29 5.13
N ARG A 11 -11.86 8.19 5.72
CA ARG A 11 -11.46 8.13 7.12
C ARG A 11 -10.23 9.04 7.26
N GLN A 12 -10.48 10.34 7.43
CA GLN A 12 -9.52 11.33 7.89
C GLN A 12 -9.01 10.82 9.25
N GLN A 13 -7.88 10.11 9.24
CA GLN A 13 -7.21 9.73 10.47
C GLN A 13 -6.50 10.98 11.00
N PRO A 14 -6.79 11.41 12.23
CA PRO A 14 -6.21 12.61 12.80
C PRO A 14 -4.76 12.33 13.20
N ASN A 15 -3.87 13.23 12.80
CA ASN A 15 -2.62 13.53 13.50
C ASN A 15 -1.53 12.45 13.60
N LYS A 16 -1.47 11.48 12.67
CA LYS A 16 -0.25 10.67 12.54
C LYS A 16 0.80 11.54 11.86
N ARG A 17 1.84 11.90 12.60
CA ARG A 17 3.13 12.41 12.06
C ARG A 17 3.43 11.66 10.77
N PRO A 18 3.96 12.29 9.71
CA PRO A 18 4.28 11.57 8.49
C PRO A 18 5.33 10.50 8.82
N VAL A 19 4.85 9.27 9.00
CA VAL A 19 5.67 8.08 9.23
C VAL A 19 5.95 7.53 7.84
N ASN A 20 7.23 7.27 7.57
CA ASN A 20 7.65 6.73 6.29
C ASN A 20 6.82 5.46 5.99
N PRO A 21 6.04 5.41 4.89
CA PRO A 21 5.19 4.25 4.58
C PRO A 21 6.02 2.97 4.44
N LYS A 22 7.30 3.09 4.06
CA LYS A 22 8.27 2.00 4.01
C LYS A 22 8.56 1.35 5.35
N PHE A 23 8.37 2.00 6.50
CA PHE A 23 8.57 1.38 7.82
C PHE A 23 7.26 0.97 8.49
N GLN A 24 6.14 1.14 7.80
CA GLN A 24 4.84 0.76 8.32
C GLN A 24 4.64 -0.75 8.16
N THR A 25 4.22 -1.40 9.24
CA THR A 25 3.75 -2.79 9.19
C THR A 25 2.32 -2.80 8.65
N PHE A 26 2.10 -3.58 7.60
CA PHE A 26 0.80 -3.79 7.00
C PHE A 26 0.27 -5.17 7.37
N ASP A 27 -1.05 -5.24 7.55
CA ASP A 27 -1.81 -6.47 7.69
C ASP A 27 -2.75 -6.55 6.48
N SER A 28 -2.36 -7.38 5.51
CA SER A 28 -3.11 -7.57 4.27
C SER A 28 -4.02 -8.78 4.41
N ASN A 29 -5.31 -8.61 4.13
CA ASN A 29 -6.22 -9.75 4.01
C ASN A 29 -6.29 -10.14 2.54
N GLY A 30 -5.51 -11.14 2.15
CA GLY A 30 -5.53 -11.74 0.82
C GLY A 30 -6.51 -12.91 0.74
N PRO A 31 -6.74 -13.45 -0.47
CA PRO A 31 -7.72 -14.52 -0.69
C PRO A 31 -7.33 -15.85 0.00
N ASP A 32 -6.04 -16.16 0.17
CA ASP A 32 -5.55 -17.38 0.85
C ASP A 32 -5.13 -17.15 2.32
N GLY A 33 -5.23 -15.91 2.82
CA GLY A 33 -4.97 -15.62 4.24
C GLY A 33 -4.41 -14.24 4.51
N ARG A 34 -4.01 -14.03 5.77
CA ARG A 34 -3.41 -12.77 6.21
C ARG A 34 -1.91 -12.74 5.90
N VAL A 35 -1.50 -11.79 5.06
CA VAL A 35 -0.08 -11.49 4.82
C VAL A 35 0.30 -10.29 5.68
N ARG A 36 1.16 -10.53 6.67
CA ARG A 36 1.65 -9.50 7.59
C ARG A 36 3.12 -9.23 7.35
N GLY A 37 3.49 -7.96 7.26
CA GLY A 37 4.88 -7.56 7.07
C GLY A 37 5.02 -6.12 6.61
N ASN A 38 6.23 -5.75 6.22
CA ASN A 38 6.49 -4.50 5.51
C ASN A 38 5.83 -4.52 4.12
N ALA A 39 5.49 -3.38 3.54
CA ALA A 39 4.98 -3.27 2.18
C ALA A 39 5.80 -4.07 1.15
N GLN A 40 7.14 -4.05 1.26
CA GLN A 40 8.01 -4.83 0.37
C GLN A 40 7.80 -6.34 0.52
N GLN A 41 7.82 -6.83 1.76
CA GLN A 41 7.63 -8.25 2.06
C GLN A 41 6.25 -8.74 1.63
N VAL A 42 5.22 -7.92 1.85
CA VAL A 42 3.85 -8.23 1.45
C VAL A 42 3.73 -8.27 -0.08
N GLN A 43 4.33 -7.32 -0.79
CA GLN A 43 4.37 -7.28 -2.25
C GLN A 43 5.05 -8.52 -2.84
N GLU A 44 6.26 -8.84 -2.37
CA GLU A 44 7.01 -10.03 -2.81
C GLU A 44 6.22 -11.32 -2.57
N LYS A 45 5.57 -11.45 -1.41
CA LYS A 45 4.74 -12.62 -1.09
C LYS A 45 3.57 -12.77 -2.06
N TYR A 46 2.86 -11.69 -2.39
CA TYR A 46 1.76 -11.75 -3.34
C TYR A 46 2.21 -12.08 -4.77
N VAL A 47 3.37 -11.57 -5.21
CA VAL A 47 3.92 -11.94 -6.52
C VAL A 47 4.26 -13.44 -6.58
N SER A 48 4.82 -13.99 -5.50
CA SER A 48 5.08 -15.44 -5.43
C SER A 48 3.79 -16.25 -5.48
N LEU A 49 2.79 -15.90 -4.66
CA LEU A 49 1.47 -16.57 -4.68
C LEU A 49 0.80 -16.51 -6.06
N ALA A 50 0.88 -15.37 -6.75
CA ALA A 50 0.34 -15.22 -8.09
C ALA A 50 1.02 -16.14 -9.12
N LYS A 51 2.34 -16.36 -8.99
CA LYS A 51 3.11 -17.25 -9.86
C LYS A 51 2.84 -18.72 -9.58
N ASP A 52 2.59 -19.05 -8.31
CA ASP A 52 2.25 -20.41 -7.89
C ASP A 52 0.84 -20.81 -8.34
N CYS A 53 -0.06 -19.84 -8.51
CA CYS A 53 -1.41 -20.05 -9.06
C CYS A 53 -1.44 -20.06 -10.60
N THR A 54 -0.81 -21.06 -11.22
CA THR A 54 -0.91 -21.28 -12.67
C THR A 54 -2.26 -21.84 -13.11
N ASP A 55 -2.97 -22.48 -12.18
CA ASP A 55 -4.20 -23.23 -12.46
C ASP A 55 -5.45 -22.35 -12.49
N ASP A 56 -5.42 -21.19 -11.82
CA ASP A 56 -6.53 -20.24 -11.75
C ASP A 56 -6.06 -18.81 -12.08
N PRO A 57 -6.31 -18.33 -13.32
CA PRO A 57 -5.90 -17.01 -13.75
C PRO A 57 -6.66 -15.87 -13.04
N VAL A 58 -7.88 -16.12 -12.56
CA VAL A 58 -8.67 -15.13 -11.83
C VAL A 58 -8.09 -14.91 -10.44
N LEU A 59 -7.68 -16.00 -9.79
CA LEU A 59 -7.00 -15.93 -8.50
C LEU A 59 -5.60 -15.28 -8.63
N ALA A 60 -4.83 -15.62 -9.66
CA ALA A 60 -3.54 -14.99 -9.95
C ALA A 60 -3.68 -13.46 -10.14
N GLU A 61 -4.68 -13.02 -10.92
CA GLU A 61 -4.98 -11.60 -11.11
C GLU A 61 -5.32 -10.90 -9.79
N ASN A 62 -6.09 -11.55 -8.92
CA ASN A 62 -6.39 -11.01 -7.59
C ASN A 62 -5.11 -10.77 -6.77
N TYR A 63 -4.18 -11.74 -6.77
CA TYR A 63 -2.88 -11.57 -6.12
C TYR A 63 -2.03 -10.47 -6.75
N TYR A 64 -2.03 -10.34 -8.08
CA TYR A 64 -1.30 -9.27 -8.75
C TYR A 64 -1.85 -7.89 -8.38
N GLN A 65 -3.16 -7.74 -8.25
CA GLN A 65 -3.76 -6.49 -7.75
C GLN A 65 -3.31 -6.17 -6.33
N HIS A 66 -3.21 -7.18 -5.46
CA HIS A 66 -2.64 -6.99 -4.12
C HIS A 66 -1.16 -6.58 -4.18
N ALA A 67 -0.34 -7.26 -4.97
CA ALA A 67 1.06 -6.92 -5.15
C ALA A 67 1.24 -5.48 -5.68
N GLU A 68 0.44 -5.09 -6.66
CA GLU A 68 0.43 -3.77 -7.28
C GLU A 68 0.06 -2.68 -6.26
N HIS A 69 -0.92 -2.95 -5.39
CA HIS A 69 -1.29 -2.03 -4.32
C HIS A 69 -0.09 -1.72 -3.39
N TYR A 70 0.64 -2.75 -2.96
CA TYR A 70 1.81 -2.55 -2.11
C TYR A 70 3.00 -1.95 -2.86
N HIS A 71 3.14 -2.23 -4.15
CA HIS A 71 4.13 -1.58 -5.00
C HIS A 71 3.91 -0.06 -5.05
N ARG A 72 2.67 0.39 -5.23
CA ARG A 72 2.33 1.83 -5.19
C ARG A 72 2.66 2.47 -3.83
N ILE A 73 2.46 1.76 -2.72
CA ILE A 73 2.84 2.25 -1.39
C ILE A 73 4.35 2.42 -1.27
N LEU A 74 5.14 1.49 -1.82
CA LEU A 74 6.61 1.59 -1.83
C LEU A 74 7.09 2.77 -2.67
N GLN A 75 6.51 2.99 -3.85
CA GLN A 75 6.79 4.16 -4.68
C GLN A 75 6.48 5.46 -3.94
N ALA A 76 5.28 5.56 -3.33
CA ALA A 76 4.90 6.72 -2.53
C ALA A 76 5.84 6.94 -1.33
N ALA A 77 6.37 5.87 -0.73
CA ALA A 77 7.36 5.98 0.33
C ALA A 77 8.71 6.53 -0.16
N GLN A 78 9.14 6.11 -1.35
CA GLN A 78 10.35 6.62 -1.99
C GLN A 78 10.21 8.11 -2.33
N GLU A 79 9.05 8.51 -2.88
CA GLU A 79 8.74 9.91 -3.16
C GLU A 79 8.70 10.76 -1.89
N TRP A 80 8.13 10.24 -0.80
CA TRP A 80 8.11 10.92 0.50
C TRP A 80 9.52 11.16 1.06
N GLU A 81 10.42 10.18 0.91
CA GLU A 81 11.83 10.32 1.31
C GLU A 81 12.55 11.39 0.47
N ASN A 82 12.32 11.43 -0.84
CA ASN A 82 12.85 12.46 -1.72
C ASN A 82 12.34 13.86 -1.34
N GLN A 83 11.02 14.03 -1.15
CA GLN A 83 10.43 15.32 -0.75
C GLN A 83 11.02 15.84 0.56
N ARG A 84 11.21 14.97 1.55
CA ARG A 84 11.83 15.35 2.82
C ARG A 84 13.31 15.74 2.69
N ARG A 85 14.01 15.17 1.71
CA ARG A 85 15.39 15.54 1.42
C ARG A 85 15.46 16.93 0.79
N ASP A 86 14.54 17.25 -0.11
CA ASP A 86 14.46 18.56 -0.77
C ASP A 86 14.06 19.68 0.21
N GLU A 87 13.09 19.42 1.10
CA GLU A 87 12.69 20.37 2.17
C GLU A 87 13.86 20.75 3.09
N ARG A 88 14.75 19.81 3.39
CA ARG A 88 15.95 20.07 4.24
C ARG A 88 17.04 20.84 3.52
N GLY A 89 17.04 20.85 2.18
CA GLY A 89 18.03 21.58 1.38
C GLY A 89 17.68 23.06 1.20
N SER A 90 16.40 23.42 1.31
CA SER A 90 15.92 24.78 1.03
C SER A 90 15.98 25.74 2.23
N ASP A 91 16.19 25.25 3.45
CA ASP A 91 16.27 26.07 4.68
C ASP A 91 17.68 26.65 4.94
N ASN A 92 18.69 26.28 4.13
CA ASN A 92 20.09 26.65 4.33
C ASN A 92 20.65 27.57 3.23
N SER A 93 19.83 28.43 2.61
CA SER A 93 20.29 29.38 1.58
C SER A 93 19.65 30.76 1.65
#